data_AF-A0A497KL99-F1
#
_entry.id   AF-A0A497KL99-F1
#
_cell.length_a   1.000
_cell.length_b   1.000
_cell.length_c   1.000
_cell.angle_alpha   90.00
_cell.angle_beta   90.00
_cell.angle_gamma   90.00
#
_symmetry.space_group_name_H-M   'P 1'
#
loop_
_entity.id
_entity.type
_entity.pdbx_description
1 polymer ?
#
loop_
_entity_poly.entity_id
_entity_poly.type
_entity_poly.pdbx_seq_one_letter_code
_entity_poly.pdbx_strand_id
1 'polypeptide(L)' 'MPICAICGEEAEVVTKCKMCGEKFCSDCGEPDQKLCIYCLDDEDDDWDDDDWDEDDDIDDE' A
#
# COMPACT_ATOMS: atom_id res chain seq x y z
N MET A 1 -25.55 7.85 -0.42
CA MET A 1 -24.15 8.02 0.02
C MET A 1 -23.44 6.71 -0.28
N PRO A 2 -22.17 6.70 -0.71
CA PRO A 2 -21.44 5.44 -0.88
C PRO A 2 -21.27 4.74 0.46
N ILE A 3 -21.20 3.40 0.42
CA ILE A 3 -20.99 2.57 1.61
C ILE A 3 -19.57 2.05 1.58
N CYS A 4 -18.87 2.13 2.71
CA CYS A 4 -17.56 1.53 2.90
C CYS A 4 -17.71 0.00 2.91
N ALA A 5 -17.00 -0.69 2.01
CA ALA A 5 -17.01 -2.16 1.95
C ALA A 5 -16.31 -2.80 3.16
N ILE A 6 -15.48 -2.02 3.87
CA ILE A 6 -14.68 -2.50 5.01
C ILE A 6 -15.50 -2.49 6.31
N CYS A 7 -16.03 -1.32 6.71
CA CYS A 7 -16.81 -1.18 7.94
C CYS A 7 -18.33 -1.31 7.76
N GLY A 8 -18.83 -1.23 6.52
CA GLY A 8 -20.26 -1.28 6.22
C GLY A 8 -21.04 0.01 6.52
N GLU A 9 -20.36 1.09 6.92
CA GLU A 9 -20.99 2.38 7.20
C GLU A 9 -21.12 3.26 5.95
N GLU A 10 -22.09 4.17 5.97
CA GLU A 10 -22.23 5.21 4.95
C GLU A 10 -21.15 6.28 5.12
N ALA A 11 -20.45 6.59 4.04
CA ALA A 11 -19.41 7.61 4.03
C ALA A 11 -19.72 8.69 2.98
N GLU A 12 -19.20 9.89 3.18
CA GLU A 12 -19.32 10.97 2.19
C GLU A 12 -18.46 10.69 0.96
N VAL A 13 -17.27 10.11 1.19
CA VAL A 13 -16.29 9.77 0.17
C VAL A 13 -15.79 8.35 0.43
N VAL A 14 -15.72 7.56 -0.64
CA VAL A 14 -15.04 6.27 -0.63
C VAL A 14 -13.99 6.23 -1.73
N THR A 15 -12.83 5.68 -1.41
CA THR A 15 -11.70 5.50 -2.33
C THR A 15 -11.61 4.03 -2.70
N LYS A 16 -11.24 3.73 -3.95
CA LYS A 16 -11.04 2.35 -4.41
C LYS A 16 -9.59 1.94 -4.17
N CYS A 17 -9.39 0.84 -3.45
CA CYS A 17 -8.08 0.26 -3.19
C CYS A 17 -7.40 -0.15 -4.52
N LYS A 18 -6.13 0.22 -4.72
CA LYS A 18 -5.32 -0.13 -5.90
C LYS A 18 -4.97 -1.62 -5.95
N MET A 19 -4.88 -2.27 -4.79
CA MET A 19 -4.48 -3.68 -4.64
C MET A 19 -5.66 -4.64 -4.76
N CYS A 20 -6.64 -4.56 -3.85
CA CYS A 20 -7.78 -5.49 -3.83
C CYS A 20 -9.00 -5.00 -4.63
N GLY A 21 -9.08 -3.70 -4.94
CA GLY A 21 -10.20 -3.11 -5.68
C GLY A 21 -11.46 -2.80 -4.86
N GLU A 22 -11.45 -3.03 -3.55
CA GLU A 22 -12.57 -2.68 -2.66
C GLU A 22 -12.67 -1.17 -2.40
N LYS A 23 -13.85 -0.72 -1.98
CA LYS A 23 -14.10 0.70 -1.67
C LYS A 23 -14.05 0.93 -0.16
N PHE A 24 -13.22 1.85 0.29
CA PHE A 24 -13.02 2.15 1.71
C PHE A 24 -13.24 3.65 2.01
N CYS A 25 -13.66 3.98 3.22
CA CYS A 25 -13.71 5.36 3.72
C CYS A 25 -12.36 5.79 4.29
N SER A 26 -12.15 7.09 4.54
CA SER A 26 -10.89 7.64 5.05
C SER A 26 -10.43 7.07 6.40
N ASP A 27 -11.33 6.48 7.19
CA ASP A 27 -10.97 5.83 8.47
C ASP A 27 -10.57 4.35 8.29
N CYS A 28 -10.91 3.74 7.15
CA CYS A 28 -10.64 2.32 6.85
C CYS A 28 -9.48 2.13 5.88
N GLY A 29 -8.68 3.16 5.65
CA GLY A 29 -7.49 3.12 4.79
C GLY A 29 -7.02 4.51 4.40
N GLU A 30 -5.94 4.57 3.62
CA GLU A 30 -5.27 5.80 3.24
C GLU A 30 -5.68 6.19 1.81
N PRO A 31 -6.50 7.25 1.64
CA PRO A 31 -6.99 7.67 0.33
C PRO A 31 -5.86 8.20 -0.58
N ASP A 32 -4.81 8.78 0.00
CA ASP A 32 -3.63 9.28 -0.72
C ASP A 32 -2.86 8.14 -1.41
N GLN A 33 -2.62 7.04 -0.69
CA GLN A 33 -1.98 5.85 -1.25
C GLN A 33 -2.94 4.95 -2.02
N LYS A 34 -4.26 5.21 -1.91
CA LYS A 34 -5.34 4.39 -2.45
C LYS A 34 -5.25 2.95 -1.96
N LEU A 35 -4.99 2.77 -0.67
CA LEU A 35 -4.88 1.46 -0.04
C LEU A 35 -5.86 1.36 1.12
N CYS A 36 -6.60 0.26 1.20
CA CYS A 36 -7.40 -0.03 2.40
C CYS A 36 -6.51 -0.52 3.54
N ILE A 37 -7.02 -0.50 4.77
CA ILE A 37 -6.31 -0.92 5.97
C ILE A 37 -5.69 -2.32 5.87
N TYR A 38 -6.34 -3.24 5.15
CA TYR A 38 -5.81 -4.59 4.95
C TYR A 38 -4.62 -4.66 3.99
N CYS A 39 -4.54 -3.75 3.03
CA CYS A 39 -3.43 -3.72 2.07
C CYS A 39 -2.33 -2.74 2.48
N LEU A 40 -2.61 -1.79 3.38
CA LEU A 40 -1.60 -0.92 3.98
C LEU A 40 -0.63 -1.71 4.86
N ASP A 41 -1.16 -2.60 5.70
CA ASP A 41 -0.37 -3.42 6.62
C ASP A 41 0.54 -4.43 5.89
N ASP A 42 0.26 -4.69 4.61
CA ASP A 42 1.02 -5.61 3.74
C ASP A 42 2.10 -4.88 2.90
N GLU A 43 2.03 -3.55 2.76
CA GLU A 43 2.94 -2.75 1.92
C GLU A 43 4.19 -2.22 2.70
N ASP A 44 4.29 -2.51 4.00
CA ASP A 44 5.45 -2.15 4.85
C ASP A 44 6.67 -3.10 4.69
N ASP A 45 6.59 -4.15 3.85
CA ASP A 45 7.66 -5.16 3.67
C ASP A 45 8.45 -5.04 2.35
N ASP A 46 8.31 -3.96 1.57
CA ASP A 46 8.98 -3.82 0.25
C ASP A 46 9.72 -2.48 0.09
N TRP A 47 10.57 -2.13 1.05
CA TRP A 47 11.59 -1.09 0.90
C TRP A 47 12.95 -1.57 1.45
N ASP A 48 13.50 -2.60 0.85
CA ASP A 48 14.94 -2.83 0.87
C ASP A 48 15.40 -3.00 -0.59
N ASP A 49 15.37 -1.86 -1.31
CA ASP A 49 16.12 -1.63 -2.54
C ASP A 49 17.61 -1.59 -2.18
N ASP A 50 18.14 -2.74 -1.79
CA ASP A 50 19.55 -2.96 -1.49
C ASP A 50 20.24 -3.33 -2.81
N ASP A 51 20.31 -2.33 -3.69
CA ASP A 51 21.15 -2.31 -4.90
C ASP A 51 22.62 -2.28 -4.47
N TRP A 52 23.12 -3.40 -3.91
CA TRP A 52 24.55 -3.62 -3.69
C TRP A 52 25.19 -4.04 -5.01
N ASP A 53 25.44 -3.03 -5.83
CA ASP A 53 26.49 -3.05 -6.85
C ASP A 53 27.86 -3.08 -6.12
N GLU A 54 28.19 -4.23 -5.48
CA GLU A 54 29.54 -4.48 -4.97
C GLU A 54 30.38 -5.07 -6.11
N ASP A 55 30.88 -4.13 -6.92
CA ASP A 55 31.97 -4.28 -7.87
C ASP A 55 33.25 -4.73 -7.14
N ASP A 56 33.36 -6.03 -6.84
CA ASP A 56 34.60 -6.66 -6.36
C ASP A 56 35.45 -7.06 -7.58
N ASP A 57 36.00 -6.05 -8.26
CA ASP A 57 37.14 -6.20 -9.16
C ASP A 57 38.38 -6.57 -8.32
N ILE A 58 38.52 -7.87 -8.02
CA ILE A 58 39.72 -8.40 -7.35
C ILE A 58 40.88 -8.52 -8.35
N ASP A 59 41.61 -7.42 -8.50
CA ASP A 59 42.97 -7.36 -9.04
C ASP A 59 43.95 -7.38 -7.86
N ASP A 60 44.66 -8.50 -7.66
CA ASP A 60 46.07 -8.49 -7.24
C ASP A 60 46.72 -9.88 -7.44
N GLU A 61 47.56 -9.93 -8.49
CA GLU A 61 48.76 -10.75 -8.78
C GLU A 61 48.90 -12.22 -8.29
#